data_AF-A0A2G3K0Z9-F1
#
_entry.id   AF-A0A2G3K0Z9-F1
#
_cell.length_a   1.000
_cell.length_b   1.000
_cell.length_c   1.000
_cell.angle_alpha   90.00
_cell.angle_beta   90.00
_cell.angle_gamma   90.00
#
_symmetry.space_group_name_H-M   'P 1'
#
loop_
_entity.id
_entity.type
_entity.pdbx_description
1 polymer ?
#
loop_
_entity_poly.entity_id
_entity_poly.type
_entity_poly.pdbx_seq_one_letter_code
_entity_poly.pdbx_strand_id
1 'polypeptide(L)'
;MCLPEPPFDHNRIATHDVQRLRDKSSYSPLPCHPLPPLFTLTELQQTNERFLDTALDKSIFRRKLPELDFFEAVPDAIRQGKHWPAQL
;
A
#
# COMPACT_ATOMS: atom_id res chain seq x y z
N MET A 1 7.63 0.67 23.42
CA MET A 1 7.13 2.04 23.61
C MET A 1 5.61 1.94 23.52
N CYS A 2 4.88 2.20 24.60
CA CYS A 2 3.41 2.16 24.59
C CYS A 2 2.89 3.53 24.14
N LEU A 3 1.93 3.58 23.20
CA LEU A 3 1.27 4.83 22.83
C LEU A 3 0.39 5.30 24.00
N PRO A 4 0.33 6.61 24.31
CA PRO A 4 -0.53 7.13 25.37
C PRO A 4 -2.00 6.86 25.04
N GLU A 5 -2.79 6.59 26.07
CA GLU A 5 -4.22 6.34 25.93
C GLU A 5 -4.91 7.62 25.42
N PRO A 6 -5.56 7.59 24.24
CA PRO A 6 -6.14 8.80 23.69
C PRO A 6 -7.44 9.14 24.43
N PRO A 7 -7.77 10.44 24.60
CA PRO A 7 -8.95 10.85 25.35
C PRO A 7 -10.26 10.42 24.67
N PHE A 8 -11.40 10.45 25.36
CA PHE A 8 -12.72 10.19 24.75
C PHE A 8 -12.82 8.85 23.98
N ASP A 9 -13.40 8.84 22.78
CA ASP A 9 -13.63 7.66 21.94
C ASP A 9 -12.69 7.61 20.71
N HIS A 10 -11.54 8.30 20.77
CA HIS A 10 -10.55 8.31 19.68
C HIS A 10 -10.07 6.90 19.29
N ASN A 11 -9.96 5.96 20.24
CA ASN A 11 -9.66 4.56 19.92
C ASN A 11 -10.72 3.95 19.00
N ARG A 12 -12.01 4.22 19.26
CA ARG A 12 -13.13 3.71 18.46
C ARG A 12 -13.13 4.33 17.07
N ILE A 13 -12.90 5.64 16.97
CA ILE A 13 -12.80 6.36 15.70
C ILE A 13 -11.62 5.83 14.88
N ALA A 14 -10.45 5.70 15.50
CA ALA A 14 -9.25 5.17 14.83
C ALA A 14 -9.46 3.75 14.31
N THR A 15 -10.03 2.85 15.11
CA THR A 15 -10.32 1.48 14.65
C THR A 15 -11.31 1.47 13.48
N HIS A 16 -12.37 2.29 13.56
CA HIS A 16 -13.36 2.40 12.49
C HIS A 16 -12.75 2.94 11.18
N ASP A 17 -11.93 3.98 11.27
CA ASP A 17 -11.33 4.62 10.10
C ASP A 17 -10.27 3.74 9.45
N VAL A 18 -9.49 3.00 10.25
CA VAL A 18 -8.56 1.98 9.75
C VAL A 18 -9.32 0.90 8.98
N GLN A 19 -10.44 0.40 9.52
CA GLN A 19 -11.24 -0.62 8.83
C GLN A 19 -11.77 -0.10 7.48
N ARG A 20 -12.34 1.12 7.47
CA ARG A 20 -12.84 1.75 6.24
C ARG A 20 -11.73 1.99 5.22
N LEU A 21 -10.53 2.36 5.67
CA LEU A 21 -9.37 2.54 4.81
C LEU A 21 -8.94 1.22 4.17
N ARG A 22 -8.93 0.12 4.93
CA ARG A 22 -8.60 -1.22 4.43
C ARG A 22 -9.62 -1.72 3.41
N ASP A 23 -10.90 -1.53 3.68
CA ASP A 23 -11.98 -1.92 2.75
C ASP A 23 -11.85 -1.18 1.41
N LYS A 24 -11.54 0.13 1.46
CA LYS A 24 -11.33 0.94 0.25
C LYS A 24 -10.02 0.62 -0.47
N SER A 25 -8.97 0.31 0.26
CA SER A 25 -7.63 0.03 -0.31
C SER A 25 -7.63 -1.19 -1.23
N SER A 26 -8.58 -2.12 -1.07
CA SER A 26 -8.70 -3.30 -1.93
C SER A 26 -9.11 -2.98 -3.37
N TYR A 27 -9.67 -1.80 -3.64
CA TYR A 27 -10.19 -1.40 -4.95
C TYR A 27 -9.86 0.07 -5.32
N SER A 28 -8.98 0.71 -4.57
CA SER A 28 -8.69 2.15 -4.72
C SER A 28 -7.18 2.38 -4.64
N PRO A 29 -6.63 3.37 -5.36
CA PRO A 29 -5.20 3.69 -5.33
C PRO A 29 -4.77 4.40 -4.04
N LEU A 30 -5.58 4.43 -2.97
CA LEU A 30 -5.25 5.04 -1.68
C LEU A 30 -3.89 4.60 -1.12
N PRO A 31 -3.50 3.31 -1.18
CA PRO A 31 -2.18 2.86 -0.74
C PRO A 31 -1.01 3.47 -1.52
N CYS A 32 -1.26 4.09 -2.67
CA CYS A 32 -0.23 4.74 -3.49
C CYS A 32 0.05 6.18 -3.06
N HIS A 33 -0.82 6.80 -2.25
CA HIS A 33 -0.67 8.20 -1.86
C HIS A 33 0.66 8.54 -1.15
N PRO A 34 1.23 7.67 -0.28
CA PRO A 34 2.55 7.93 0.30
C PRO A 34 3.71 7.54 -0.63
N LEU A 35 3.45 6.94 -1.79
CA LEU A 35 4.50 6.56 -2.74
C LEU A 35 4.92 7.76 -3.62
N PRO A 36 6.19 7.83 -4.04
CA PRO A 36 6.63 8.81 -5.04
C PRO A 36 5.92 8.60 -6.38
N PRO A 37 5.93 9.56 -7.32
CA PRO A 37 5.29 9.41 -8.65
C PRO A 37 5.76 8.21 -9.47
N LEU A 38 6.98 7.71 -9.18
CA LEU A 38 7.53 6.49 -9.76
C LEU A 38 7.90 5.54 -8.63
N PHE A 39 7.20 4.41 -8.56
CA PHE A 39 7.40 3.38 -7.55
C PHE A 39 7.43 2.01 -8.20
N THR A 40 8.05 1.06 -7.52
CA THR A 40 8.13 -0.32 -7.97
C THR A 40 6.95 -1.13 -7.45
N LEU A 41 6.61 -2.23 -8.12
CA LEU A 41 5.57 -3.14 -7.64
C LEU A 41 5.83 -3.67 -6.21
N THR A 42 7.10 -3.77 -5.82
CA THR A 42 7.49 -4.18 -4.47
C THR A 42 7.19 -3.10 -3.44
N GLU A 43 7.46 -1.83 -3.75
CA GLU A 43 7.11 -0.70 -2.87
C GLU A 43 5.58 -0.58 -2.72
N LEU A 44 4.84 -0.79 -3.81
CA LEU A 44 3.38 -0.83 -3.78
C LEU A 44 2.85 -1.98 -2.90
N GLN A 45 3.41 -3.18 -3.04
CA GLN A 45 3.04 -4.32 -2.19
C GLN A 45 3.33 -4.03 -0.72
N GLN A 46 4.56 -3.61 -0.38
CA GLN A 46 4.95 -3.32 1.00
C GLN A 46 4.07 -2.25 1.65
N THR A 47 3.66 -1.26 0.86
CA THR A 47 2.77 -0.21 1.33
C THR A 47 1.38 -0.76 1.59
N ASN A 48 0.82 -1.58 0.69
CA ASN A 48 -0.44 -2.27 0.91
C ASN A 48 -0.41 -3.17 2.16
N GLU A 49 0.66 -3.94 2.35
CA GLU A 49 0.83 -4.81 3.53
C GLU A 49 0.83 -4.01 4.83
N ARG A 50 1.44 -2.81 4.84
CA ARG A 50 1.41 -1.90 6.00
C ARG A 50 0.03 -1.31 6.26
N PHE A 51 -0.73 -0.98 5.22
CA PHE A 51 -2.10 -0.48 5.38
C PHE A 51 -3.06 -1.57 5.87
N LEU A 52 -2.93 -2.78 5.32
CA LEU A 52 -3.75 -3.93 5.65
C LEU A 52 -3.31 -4.61 6.96
N ASP A 53 -2.10 -4.33 7.43
CA ASP A 53 -1.45 -5.03 8.55
C ASP A 53 -1.46 -6.55 8.34
N THR A 54 -1.22 -6.97 7.10
CA THR A 54 -1.31 -8.37 6.66
C THR A 54 -0.37 -8.58 5.49
N ALA A 55 0.37 -9.70 5.48
CA ALA A 55 1.23 -10.06 4.36
C ALA A 55 0.39 -10.45 3.14
N LEU A 56 0.76 -9.93 1.97
CA LEU A 56 0.07 -10.24 0.72
C LEU A 56 0.86 -11.27 -0.06
N ASP A 57 0.15 -12.26 -0.61
CA ASP A 57 0.76 -13.18 -1.55
C ASP A 57 1.13 -12.45 -2.84
N LYS A 58 2.40 -12.55 -3.24
CA LYS A 58 2.95 -11.89 -4.43
C LYS A 58 2.20 -12.24 -5.71
N SER A 59 1.82 -13.51 -5.88
CA SER A 59 1.19 -14.00 -7.10
C SER A 59 -0.25 -13.51 -7.20
N ILE A 60 -0.99 -13.56 -6.09
CA ILE A 60 -2.37 -13.06 -6.01
C ILE A 60 -2.38 -11.54 -6.21
N PHE A 61 -1.47 -10.83 -5.54
CA PHE A 61 -1.35 -9.38 -5.66
C PHE A 61 -1.08 -8.96 -7.10
N ARG A 62 -0.08 -9.56 -7.75
CA ARG A 62 0.25 -9.27 -9.16
C ARG A 62 -0.88 -9.61 -10.11
N ARG A 63 -1.65 -10.66 -9.86
CA ARG A 63 -2.82 -11.01 -10.67
C ARG A 63 -3.94 -9.97 -10.58
N LYS A 64 -4.07 -9.29 -9.43
CA LYS A 64 -5.09 -8.26 -9.20
C LYS A 64 -4.70 -6.89 -9.73
N LEU A 65 -3.41 -6.60 -9.91
CA LEU A 65 -2.95 -5.28 -10.38
C LEU A 65 -3.54 -4.85 -11.73
N PRO A 66 -3.64 -5.72 -12.76
CA PRO A 66 -4.28 -5.34 -14.03
C PRO A 66 -5.78 -5.02 -13.90
N GLU A 67 -6.47 -5.61 -12.92
CA GLU A 67 -7.91 -5.36 -12.68
C GLU A 67 -8.16 -3.95 -12.12
N LEU A 68 -7.13 -3.32 -11.54
CA LEU A 68 -7.26 -2.04 -10.87
C LEU A 68 -7.21 -0.86 -11.86
N ASP A 69 -6.75 -1.03 -13.10
CA ASP A 69 -6.72 0.00 -14.16
C ASP A 69 -6.16 1.38 -13.75
N PHE A 70 -5.40 1.43 -12.65
CA PHE A 70 -4.83 2.65 -12.07
C PHE A 70 -3.33 2.81 -12.36
N PHE A 71 -2.71 1.80 -12.99
CA PHE A 71 -1.26 1.72 -13.14
C PHE A 71 -0.87 1.60 -14.60
N GLU A 72 0.01 2.47 -15.05
CA GLU A 72 0.68 2.37 -16.35
C GLU A 72 2.11 1.91 -16.12
N ALA A 73 2.51 0.81 -16.78
CA ALA A 73 3.88 0.33 -16.72
C ALA A 73 4.78 1.34 -17.43
N VAL A 74 5.85 1.80 -16.77
CA VAL A 74 6.81 2.71 -17.39
C VAL A 74 7.87 1.87 -18.12
N PRO A 75 7.90 1.86 -19.47
CA PRO A 75 8.86 1.06 -20.22
C PRO A 75 10.30 1.50 -19.91
N ASP A 76 11.19 0.51 -19.78
CA ASP A 76 12.63 0.67 -19.53
C ASP A 76 13.03 1.40 -18.23
N ALA A 77 12.09 1.62 -17.32
CA ALA A 77 12.35 2.29 -16.06
C ALA A 77 12.73 1.26 -14.97
N ILE A 78 14.03 1.13 -14.71
CA ILE A 78 14.54 0.41 -13.53
C ILE A 78 14.91 1.46 -12.49
N ARG A 79 14.22 1.49 -11.36
CA ARG A 79 14.65 2.34 -10.24
C ARG A 79 15.84 1.67 -9.58
N GLN A 80 17.03 2.24 -9.77
CA GLN A 80 18.21 1.88 -8.99
C GLN A 80 18.09 2.49 -7.59
N GLY A 81 17.37 1.78 -6.70
CA GLY A 81 17.42 2.04 -5.27
C GLY A 81 18.73 1.55 -4.67
N LYS A 82 19.14 2.13 -3.54
CA LYS A 82 20.43 1.94 -2.84
C LYS A 82 20.75 0.49 -2.41
N HIS A 83 19.92 -0.52 -2.73
CA HIS A 83 20.27 -1.91 -2.44
C HIS A 83 19.73 -2.98 -3.41
N TRP A 84 18.71 -2.76 -4.26
CA TRP A 84 18.19 -3.81 -5.17
C TRP A 84 17.46 -3.23 -6.40
N PRO A 85 17.60 -3.81 -7.61
CA PRO A 85 16.83 -3.41 -8.78
C PRO A 85 15.40 -3.96 -8.70
N ALA A 86 14.41 -3.08 -8.81
CA ALA A 86 13.00 -3.47 -8.94
C ALA A 86 12.35 -2.67 -10.08
N GLN A 87 11.47 -3.34 -10.81
CA GLN A 87 10.78 -2.79 -11.97
C GLN A 87 9.76 -1.73 -11.54
N LEU A 88 9.77 -0.59 -12.23
CA LEU A 88 8.80 0.50 -12.11
C LEU A 88 7.51 0.17 -12.86
#